data_AF-B4NE94-F1
#
_entry.id   AF-B4NE94-F1
#
_cell.length_a   1.000
_cell.length_b   1.000
_cell.length_c   1.000
_cell.angle_alpha   90.00
_cell.angle_beta   90.00
_cell.angle_gamma   90.00
#
_symmetry.space_group_name_H-M   'P 1'
#
loop_
_entity.id
_entity.type
_entity.pdbx_description
1 polymer ?
#
loop_
_entity_poly.entity_id
_entity_poly.type
_entity_poly.pdbx_seq_one_letter_code
_entity_poly.pdbx_strand_id
1 'polypeptide(L)'
;MLCWANEDHYLSQRYPNPQQKAPETLKNVLLRSSVPIVSASSEREEEREKELCKVQFAMAPLKGQEVTKFHKHSFLENRIFDHRLVKDNLLDKWPTADMNEYNERKDHRNLMESYPWSHAGAPPCMEPISGPSIPPRVGTAYETTTRHPWRPAMAYELIQVKHLPEQPVTNQLTKQCFLPTGMKTDGMIFPNLVTGFDRNPQHAARAALYTRYTNNEWHNNNMTKYSESNMNRHMSERVRNDAVRLMRESDEKATAGQRDAGRRLGERITDLTFWRNELNTELEKLIAEMSDINELQRQCGKALLDLEIPLHIAQECLFHRESRQGTEKVHDIVEKALLVEVNNLRISRDRLKGLHEKITKQALDCRGAQHLLEDDVSHKESSLGIDSMCHQLNNYSRGITYYGGIEKYDPSVSTQESWAQASSEHVRRSQAERAKLSQLRSDSQNIVNAVAATVWDYWSNTNNSFDRRSQEMAEAKNRVQLHLQKVQQELFDLEKHLFLLQKAIQDKSMPLKVAQTRLEARSHREGLELCKDHAQERLVQEVQDIQGTVDVLHHKLQETEATHQNLLKTRCALEVDLRNKVNALFIDREKCMSLRRSFPVSNLIRY
;
A
#
# COMPACT_ATOMS: atom_id res chain seq x y z
N MET A 1 11.19 19.89 -45.96
CA MET A 1 11.44 19.24 -47.27
C MET A 1 11.37 17.74 -47.07
N LEU A 2 10.70 16.93 -47.88
CA LEU A 2 9.65 17.13 -48.90
C LEU A 2 8.73 15.90 -48.74
N CYS A 3 7.44 16.05 -48.41
CA CYS A 3 6.33 16.35 -49.33
C CYS A 3 5.88 15.18 -50.21
N TRP A 4 4.65 14.70 -49.92
CA TRP A 4 3.62 14.24 -50.88
C TRP A 4 3.84 12.81 -51.45
N ALA A 5 2.84 12.13 -52.03
CA ALA A 5 1.54 12.61 -52.51
C ALA A 5 0.39 11.58 -52.35
N ASN A 6 -0.81 12.09 -52.03
CA ASN A 6 -2.09 11.91 -52.75
C ASN A 6 -2.74 10.49 -52.83
N GLU A 7 -4.01 10.30 -52.46
CA GLU A 7 -5.28 10.69 -53.15
C GLU A 7 -5.51 9.90 -54.46
N ASP A 8 -6.72 9.50 -54.88
CA ASP A 8 -8.08 9.87 -54.41
C ASP A 8 -9.18 8.87 -54.89
N HIS A 9 -10.45 9.17 -54.55
CA HIS A 9 -11.70 8.87 -55.28
C HIS A 9 -12.22 7.41 -55.24
N TYR A 10 -13.54 7.12 -55.26
CA TYR A 10 -14.80 7.91 -55.21
C TYR A 10 -16.00 6.93 -54.92
N LEU A 11 -17.29 7.27 -54.73
CA LEU A 11 -18.11 8.51 -54.78
C LEU A 11 -19.42 8.29 -53.97
N SER A 12 -20.16 9.39 -53.66
CA SER A 12 -21.64 9.49 -53.66
C SER A 12 -22.46 8.89 -52.48
N GLN A 13 -23.51 9.50 -51.89
CA GLN A 13 -24.15 10.85 -51.78
C GLN A 13 -25.21 10.74 -50.62
N ARG A 14 -25.93 11.74 -50.07
CA ARG A 14 -26.13 13.19 -50.36
C ARG A 14 -26.51 14.00 -49.07
N TYR A 15 -26.19 15.29 -49.10
CA TYR A 15 -26.75 16.51 -48.47
C TYR A 15 -28.26 16.57 -48.06
N PRO A 16 -28.74 17.61 -47.31
CA PRO A 16 -28.07 18.83 -46.79
C PRO A 16 -28.32 19.25 -45.29
N ASN A 17 -27.62 20.31 -44.89
CA ASN A 17 -27.71 21.19 -43.70
C ASN A 17 -28.93 22.17 -43.80
N PRO A 18 -29.25 23.18 -42.91
CA PRO A 18 -28.47 23.71 -41.76
C PRO A 18 -29.20 24.27 -40.47
N GLN A 19 -28.37 24.59 -39.45
CA GLN A 19 -28.39 25.78 -38.53
C GLN A 19 -29.32 25.94 -37.27
N GLN A 20 -28.63 26.10 -36.12
CA GLN A 20 -28.72 27.16 -35.06
C GLN A 20 -29.78 27.20 -33.90
N LYS A 21 -29.23 27.06 -32.67
CA LYS A 21 -29.34 27.91 -31.43
C LYS A 21 -30.67 28.07 -30.62
N ALA A 22 -30.64 27.51 -29.39
CA ALA A 22 -31.11 28.07 -28.08
C ALA A 22 -32.60 28.49 -27.92
N PRO A 23 -33.08 29.00 -26.75
CA PRO A 23 -32.65 28.90 -25.33
C PRO A 23 -33.52 27.85 -24.55
N GLU A 24 -33.39 27.49 -23.26
CA GLU A 24 -32.96 28.08 -21.96
C GLU A 24 -34.07 28.72 -21.06
N THR A 25 -34.05 28.35 -19.76
CA THR A 25 -34.63 29.00 -18.54
C THR A 25 -36.11 28.90 -18.11
N LEU A 26 -36.25 29.04 -16.77
CA LEU A 26 -37.42 29.37 -15.91
C LEU A 26 -38.46 28.26 -15.60
N LYS A 27 -39.11 28.22 -14.42
CA LYS A 27 -38.73 28.50 -13.00
C LYS A 27 -39.97 28.30 -12.10
N ASN A 28 -39.78 27.91 -10.82
CA ASN A 28 -40.66 28.23 -9.68
C ASN A 28 -42.10 27.60 -9.69
N VAL A 29 -42.88 27.48 -8.61
CA VAL A 29 -42.64 27.57 -7.14
C VAL A 29 -43.71 26.76 -6.35
N LEU A 30 -43.32 26.29 -5.16
CA LEU A 30 -44.08 25.86 -3.96
C LEU A 30 -45.63 26.00 -3.92
N LEU A 31 -46.36 24.97 -3.43
CA LEU A 31 -47.00 24.91 -2.08
C LEU A 31 -48.02 23.75 -1.91
N ARG A 32 -48.10 23.21 -0.66
CA ARG A 32 -49.23 22.54 0.08
C ARG A 32 -50.42 21.98 -0.76
N SER A 33 -50.92 20.75 -0.51
CA SER A 33 -51.46 20.27 0.79
C SER A 33 -51.93 18.79 0.77
N SER A 34 -52.43 18.31 1.92
CA SER A 34 -53.48 17.27 2.06
C SER A 34 -53.20 15.77 1.78
N VAL A 35 -52.86 15.09 2.88
CA VAL A 35 -53.11 13.69 3.29
C VAL A 35 -54.54 13.16 2.93
N PRO A 36 -54.82 11.83 2.93
CA PRO A 36 -54.31 10.71 2.10
C PRO A 36 -55.47 9.93 1.39
N ILE A 37 -55.19 8.79 0.71
CA ILE A 37 -55.95 7.50 0.85
C ILE A 37 -55.31 6.34 0.03
N VAL A 38 -54.99 5.24 0.74
CA VAL A 38 -55.08 3.78 0.46
C VAL A 38 -54.87 3.16 -0.95
N SER A 39 -54.20 1.98 -0.94
CA SER A 39 -54.24 0.81 -1.87
C SER A 39 -53.43 0.73 -3.18
N ALA A 40 -52.51 -0.24 -3.16
CA ALA A 40 -52.28 -1.29 -4.17
C ALA A 40 -51.83 -2.55 -3.35
N SER A 41 -52.45 -3.73 -3.41
CA SER A 41 -52.26 -4.79 -4.43
C SER A 41 -50.77 -5.01 -4.79
N SER A 42 -50.17 -6.21 -4.67
CA SER A 42 -50.68 -7.57 -4.38
C SER A 42 -49.46 -8.45 -3.94
N GLU A 43 -49.44 -9.77 -3.66
CA GLU A 43 -50.29 -10.95 -3.92
C GLU A 43 -50.26 -11.98 -2.74
N ARG A 44 -50.99 -13.12 -2.90
CA ARG A 44 -50.67 -14.55 -2.60
C ARG A 44 -49.74 -14.95 -1.41
N GLU A 45 -49.93 -16.07 -0.70
CA GLU A 45 -50.81 -17.27 -0.84
C GLU A 45 -51.04 -17.95 0.55
N GLU A 46 -51.94 -18.96 0.61
CA GLU A 46 -52.05 -20.17 1.49
C GLU A 46 -51.33 -20.25 2.88
N GLU A 47 -51.80 -20.98 3.92
CA GLU A 47 -53.02 -21.77 4.22
C GLU A 47 -53.10 -22.03 5.76
N ARG A 48 -54.32 -22.15 6.33
CA ARG A 48 -54.65 -22.90 7.59
C ARG A 48 -53.93 -22.48 8.91
N GLU A 49 -54.33 -22.90 10.12
CA GLU A 49 -55.61 -23.43 10.62
C GLU A 49 -55.93 -22.86 12.03
N LYS A 50 -57.05 -23.27 12.63
CA LYS A 50 -57.51 -22.83 13.96
C LYS A 50 -57.01 -23.78 15.04
N GLU A 51 -56.79 -23.27 16.26
CA GLU A 51 -57.43 -23.91 17.43
C GLU A 51 -57.65 -22.95 18.61
N LEU A 52 -58.46 -23.37 19.59
CA LEU A 52 -59.03 -22.49 20.61
C LEU A 52 -59.43 -23.28 21.88
N CYS A 53 -59.02 -22.76 23.05
CA CYS A 53 -59.57 -23.02 24.39
C CYS A 53 -59.05 -24.21 25.23
N LYS A 54 -59.12 -23.99 26.56
CA LYS A 54 -59.10 -24.95 27.70
C LYS A 54 -57.76 -25.58 28.15
N VAL A 55 -57.58 -25.95 29.43
CA VAL A 55 -57.95 -25.34 30.75
C VAL A 55 -57.33 -26.19 31.89
N GLN A 56 -56.90 -25.57 33.01
CA GLN A 56 -56.46 -26.23 34.28
C GLN A 56 -55.20 -27.13 34.16
N PHE A 57 -54.42 -27.52 35.18
CA PHE A 57 -54.37 -27.36 36.67
C PHE A 57 -52.87 -27.59 37.11
N ALA A 58 -52.34 -27.32 38.31
CA ALA A 58 -52.78 -26.66 39.55
C ALA A 58 -51.55 -26.31 40.47
N MET A 59 -51.82 -25.60 41.58
CA MET A 59 -51.07 -25.51 42.86
C MET A 59 -49.75 -24.68 43.00
N ALA A 60 -49.61 -24.11 44.20
CA ALA A 60 -48.57 -23.18 44.69
C ALA A 60 -47.69 -23.88 45.79
N PRO A 61 -46.96 -23.27 46.78
CA PRO A 61 -46.97 -21.91 47.39
C PRO A 61 -45.67 -21.09 47.11
N LEU A 62 -45.58 -19.75 47.17
CA LEU A 62 -45.97 -18.69 48.15
C LEU A 62 -45.01 -18.44 49.34
N LYS A 63 -44.24 -17.34 49.23
CA LYS A 63 -44.07 -16.23 50.21
C LYS A 63 -44.06 -14.93 49.35
N GLY A 64 -44.56 -13.77 49.75
CA GLY A 64 -44.59 -13.15 51.09
C GLY A 64 -43.41 -12.17 51.18
N GLN A 65 -43.56 -10.84 51.34
CA GLN A 65 -44.67 -10.12 51.95
C GLN A 65 -44.79 -8.62 51.50
N GLU A 66 -46.03 -8.22 51.17
CA GLU A 66 -46.69 -6.89 51.26
C GLU A 66 -46.14 -5.60 50.59
N VAL A 67 -47.09 -4.66 50.42
CA VAL A 67 -46.99 -3.33 49.79
C VAL A 67 -47.80 -2.33 50.61
N THR A 68 -47.26 -1.14 50.88
CA THR A 68 -48.06 0.02 51.34
C THR A 68 -47.78 1.26 50.49
N LYS A 69 -48.84 1.82 49.91
CA LYS A 69 -48.84 3.14 49.25
C LYS A 69 -48.99 4.25 50.32
N PHE A 70 -48.70 5.51 50.00
CA PHE A 70 -49.73 6.58 49.84
C PHE A 70 -49.15 8.00 49.55
N HIS A 71 -49.59 8.59 48.43
CA HIS A 71 -50.04 10.00 48.24
C HIS A 71 -49.10 11.24 48.28
N LYS A 72 -49.14 11.96 47.13
CA LYS A 72 -49.45 13.40 46.91
C LYS A 72 -48.40 14.54 47.09
N HIS A 73 -48.20 15.22 45.95
CA HIS A 73 -48.14 16.69 45.73
C HIS A 73 -46.92 17.57 46.10
N SER A 74 -46.17 17.93 45.04
CA SER A 74 -46.06 19.30 44.50
C SER A 74 -44.86 20.22 44.87
N PHE A 75 -44.59 21.10 43.89
CA PHE A 75 -43.76 22.33 43.88
C PHE A 75 -42.24 22.24 43.66
N LEU A 76 -41.73 23.35 43.09
CA LEU A 76 -40.33 23.60 42.72
C LEU A 76 -39.68 24.51 43.77
N GLU A 77 -38.36 24.39 43.93
CA GLU A 77 -37.55 25.39 44.66
C GLU A 77 -36.33 25.85 43.85
N ASN A 78 -35.90 27.09 44.13
CA ASN A 78 -34.80 27.76 43.45
C ASN A 78 -33.46 27.53 44.17
N ARG A 79 -32.35 27.67 43.44
CA ARG A 79 -31.01 27.73 44.05
C ARG A 79 -30.74 29.14 44.58
N ILE A 80 -30.17 29.22 45.78
CA ILE A 80 -29.66 30.46 46.40
C ILE A 80 -28.15 30.30 46.67
N PHE A 81 -27.45 31.44 46.72
CA PHE A 81 -26.03 31.59 47.06
C PHE A 81 -25.66 31.00 48.44
N ASP A 82 -24.39 30.61 48.62
CA ASP A 82 -23.77 30.49 49.94
C ASP A 82 -22.55 31.43 50.04
N HIS A 83 -22.40 32.10 51.19
CA HIS A 83 -21.39 33.10 51.47
C HIS A 83 -20.42 32.55 52.53
N ARG A 84 -19.26 32.03 52.11
CA ARG A 84 -18.26 31.54 53.07
C ARG A 84 -16.84 31.40 52.51
N LEU A 85 -16.16 32.52 52.25
CA LEU A 85 -14.68 32.61 52.18
C LEU A 85 -14.19 34.07 52.26
N VAL A 86 -14.27 34.66 53.45
CA VAL A 86 -13.64 35.94 53.81
C VAL A 86 -12.87 35.75 55.12
N LYS A 87 -11.71 36.39 55.25
CA LYS A 87 -11.00 36.59 56.52
C LYS A 87 -10.38 37.99 56.51
N ASP A 88 -10.45 38.64 57.66
CA ASP A 88 -10.37 40.10 57.76
C ASP A 88 -8.98 40.67 58.11
N ASN A 89 -8.75 41.90 57.61
CA ASN A 89 -8.10 43.06 58.23
C ASN A 89 -6.72 42.95 58.92
N LEU A 90 -5.82 43.86 58.50
CA LEU A 90 -5.08 44.87 59.30
C LEU A 90 -4.24 45.71 58.30
N LEU A 91 -4.63 46.96 57.96
CA LEU A 91 -4.17 48.23 58.58
C LEU A 91 -2.63 48.33 58.66
N ASP A 92 -1.97 49.33 58.05
CA ASP A 92 -2.08 50.73 58.47
C ASP A 92 -1.53 51.81 57.46
N LYS A 93 -2.04 53.05 57.60
CA LYS A 93 -1.51 54.41 57.24
C LYS A 93 -0.92 54.80 55.85
N TRP A 94 -1.40 55.97 55.39
CA TRP A 94 -0.68 56.96 54.55
C TRP A 94 -0.09 58.09 55.44
N PRO A 95 0.80 58.96 54.93
CA PRO A 95 0.35 60.31 54.55
C PRO A 95 1.00 60.94 53.29
N THR A 96 0.51 62.13 52.95
CA THR A 96 0.70 62.95 51.73
C THR A 96 2.12 63.48 51.41
N ALA A 97 2.37 63.52 50.11
CA ALA A 97 3.12 64.48 49.28
C ALA A 97 3.75 65.76 49.87
N ASP A 98 4.88 66.17 49.26
CA ASP A 98 5.23 67.57 49.00
C ASP A 98 5.99 67.72 47.64
N MET A 99 6.38 68.94 47.25
CA MET A 99 6.70 69.38 45.89
C MET A 99 8.15 69.19 45.37
N ASN A 100 8.25 69.18 44.03
CA ASN A 100 9.39 69.58 43.17
C ASN A 100 10.78 68.94 43.38
N GLU A 101 11.21 68.11 42.42
CA GLU A 101 12.45 68.38 41.66
C GLU A 101 12.47 67.65 40.30
N TYR A 102 13.29 68.15 39.36
CA TYR A 102 13.42 67.64 37.98
C TYR A 102 14.81 66.99 37.82
N ASN A 103 14.90 65.79 37.25
CA ASN A 103 16.18 65.22 36.81
C ASN A 103 15.99 64.24 35.63
N GLU A 104 16.99 64.16 34.77
CA GLU A 104 16.85 63.59 33.41
C GLU A 104 17.12 62.07 33.30
N ARG A 105 16.86 61.55 32.08
CA ARG A 105 16.91 60.12 31.71
C ARG A 105 18.28 59.46 31.93
N LYS A 106 18.25 58.14 32.10
CA LYS A 106 19.13 57.23 31.35
C LYS A 106 18.33 56.10 30.70
N ASP A 107 18.57 55.87 29.41
CA ASP A 107 18.02 54.75 28.65
C ASP A 107 18.80 53.46 28.94
N HIS A 108 18.09 52.34 29.15
CA HIS A 108 18.66 51.01 29.34
C HIS A 108 18.09 49.98 28.35
N ARG A 109 18.10 50.32 27.06
CA ARG A 109 17.93 49.34 25.97
C ARG A 109 19.27 48.66 25.66
N ASN A 110 19.55 47.54 26.33
CA ASN A 110 20.38 46.42 25.84
C ASN A 110 20.49 45.35 26.93
N LEU A 111 19.52 44.43 27.02
CA LEU A 111 19.64 43.16 27.76
C LEU A 111 18.42 42.24 27.50
N MET A 112 18.50 41.41 26.46
CA MET A 112 18.11 39.99 26.42
C MET A 112 18.28 39.45 24.99
N GLU A 113 18.62 38.17 24.88
CA GLU A 113 19.06 37.53 23.64
C GLU A 113 17.92 36.95 22.79
N SER A 114 18.16 36.84 21.49
CA SER A 114 17.23 36.22 20.54
C SER A 114 17.28 34.70 20.59
N TYR A 115 16.28 34.07 21.21
CA TYR A 115 16.04 32.63 21.05
C TYR A 115 15.33 32.33 19.72
N PRO A 116 15.88 31.47 18.86
CA PRO A 116 15.20 31.01 17.64
C PRO A 116 14.11 29.99 17.99
N TRP A 117 12.92 30.16 17.41
CA TRP A 117 11.84 29.18 17.56
C TRP A 117 11.95 28.09 16.50
N SER A 118 12.23 26.87 16.94
CA SER A 118 12.01 25.64 16.18
C SER A 118 11.26 24.64 17.06
N HIS A 119 10.13 24.13 16.57
CA HIS A 119 9.49 22.86 16.96
C HIS A 119 8.28 22.58 16.02
N ALA A 120 8.56 22.53 14.72
CA ALA A 120 7.70 21.89 13.72
C ALA A 120 8.59 20.89 12.97
N GLY A 121 8.27 19.60 13.06
CA GLY A 121 9.17 18.52 12.68
C GLY A 121 9.18 18.24 11.18
N ALA A 122 9.99 18.96 10.41
CA ALA A 122 10.36 18.60 9.04
C ALA A 122 11.87 18.29 8.95
N PRO A 123 12.30 17.17 8.35
CA PRO A 123 13.72 16.88 8.16
C PRO A 123 14.34 17.82 7.11
N PRO A 124 15.58 18.30 7.30
CA PRO A 124 16.19 19.28 6.40
C PRO A 124 16.66 18.65 5.08
N CYS A 125 15.88 18.85 4.01
CA CYS A 125 16.31 18.56 2.64
C CYS A 125 17.30 19.62 2.12
N MET A 126 18.59 19.41 2.37
CA MET A 126 19.67 20.28 1.91
C MET A 126 20.69 19.52 1.05
N GLU A 127 20.33 19.21 -0.20
CA GLU A 127 21.31 19.05 -1.27
C GLU A 127 21.45 20.38 -2.04
N PRO A 128 22.68 20.87 -2.29
CA PRO A 128 22.89 22.19 -2.90
C PRO A 128 22.75 22.15 -4.43
N ILE A 129 21.53 22.38 -4.94
CA ILE A 129 21.32 22.63 -6.37
C ILE A 129 22.00 23.96 -6.74
N SER A 130 23.09 23.87 -7.50
CA SER A 130 23.87 25.02 -7.95
C SER A 130 23.09 25.87 -8.96
N GLY A 131 22.56 27.00 -8.53
CA GLY A 131 21.95 28.03 -9.37
C GLY A 131 22.39 29.44 -8.93
N PRO A 132 22.33 30.44 -9.82
CA PRO A 132 22.74 31.80 -9.49
C PRO A 132 21.83 32.40 -8.42
N SER A 133 22.43 32.97 -7.38
CA SER A 133 21.72 33.59 -6.26
C SER A 133 20.83 34.74 -6.72
N ILE A 134 19.51 34.60 -6.53
CA ILE A 134 18.55 35.68 -6.76
C ILE A 134 18.86 36.82 -5.76
N PRO A 135 19.10 38.06 -6.22
CA PRO A 135 19.43 39.16 -5.32
C PRO A 135 18.22 39.52 -4.44
N PRO A 136 18.43 39.92 -3.17
CA PRO A 136 17.35 40.32 -2.29
C PRO A 136 16.63 41.55 -2.87
N ARG A 137 15.32 41.42 -3.12
CA ARG A 137 14.50 42.54 -3.58
C ARG A 137 14.36 43.59 -2.48
N VAL A 138 15.23 44.60 -2.52
CA VAL A 138 14.99 45.86 -1.81
C VAL A 138 13.67 46.44 -2.34
N GLY A 139 12.66 46.49 -1.49
CA GLY A 139 11.36 47.05 -1.87
C GLY A 139 11.50 48.53 -2.18
N THR A 140 11.23 48.92 -3.43
CA THR A 140 11.16 50.33 -3.82
C THR A 140 9.95 50.97 -3.15
N ALA A 141 10.16 51.54 -1.97
CA ALA A 141 9.19 52.43 -1.34
C ALA A 141 8.89 53.59 -2.30
N TYR A 142 7.64 54.01 -2.33
CA TYR A 142 7.17 55.08 -3.22
C TYR A 142 7.69 56.43 -2.71
N GLU A 143 8.86 56.84 -3.18
CA GLU A 143 9.40 58.17 -2.92
C GLU A 143 8.51 59.24 -3.58
N THR A 144 7.65 59.85 -2.78
CA THR A 144 7.04 61.14 -3.14
C THR A 144 8.12 62.20 -3.06
N THR A 145 8.64 62.61 -4.23
CA THR A 145 9.79 63.52 -4.36
C THR A 145 9.55 64.95 -3.86
N THR A 146 8.32 65.26 -3.41
CA THR A 146 7.90 66.56 -2.87
C THR A 146 7.58 66.50 -1.37
N ARG A 147 8.50 67.01 -0.53
CA ARG A 147 8.26 67.15 0.91
C ARG A 147 7.28 68.30 1.19
N HIS A 148 6.12 68.00 1.77
CA HIS A 148 5.20 69.04 2.27
C HIS A 148 5.63 69.55 3.68
N PRO A 149 5.54 70.85 4.00
CA PRO A 149 6.31 71.42 5.12
C PRO A 149 5.80 71.10 6.54
N TRP A 150 4.62 70.48 6.69
CA TRP A 150 3.85 70.49 7.94
C TRP A 150 3.49 69.10 8.49
N ARG A 151 4.24 68.04 8.14
CA ARG A 151 4.05 66.70 8.72
C ARG A 151 5.39 66.01 8.97
N PRO A 152 5.79 65.75 10.24
CA PRO A 152 6.94 64.90 10.53
C PRO A 152 6.73 63.48 10.00
N ALA A 153 7.77 62.89 9.43
CA ALA A 153 7.81 61.46 9.17
C ALA A 153 8.15 60.71 10.47
N MET A 154 7.43 59.63 10.77
CA MET A 154 7.71 58.78 11.93
C MET A 154 8.86 57.80 11.60
N ALA A 155 10.06 58.35 11.41
CA ALA A 155 11.31 57.61 11.25
C ALA A 155 12.29 58.04 12.34
N TYR A 156 12.85 57.07 13.07
CA TYR A 156 13.81 57.32 14.15
C TYR A 156 15.22 57.56 13.59
N GLU A 157 15.49 58.78 13.12
CA GLU A 157 16.86 59.23 12.87
C GLU A 157 17.41 60.00 14.09
N LEU A 158 18.68 59.74 14.43
CA LEU A 158 19.36 60.34 15.57
C LEU A 158 19.71 61.81 15.27
N ILE A 159 18.97 62.75 15.86
CA ILE A 159 19.21 64.18 15.70
C ILE A 159 20.54 64.57 16.37
N GLN A 160 21.59 64.75 15.57
CA GLN A 160 22.83 65.36 16.01
C GLN A 160 22.59 66.87 16.25
N VAL A 161 22.45 67.27 17.51
CA VAL A 161 22.21 68.67 17.90
C VAL A 161 23.48 69.50 17.63
N LYS A 162 23.49 70.23 16.52
CA LYS A 162 24.44 71.32 16.30
C LYS A 162 23.91 72.57 17.00
N HIS A 163 24.60 72.98 18.06
CA HIS A 163 24.37 74.28 18.68
C HIS A 163 24.61 75.39 17.66
N LEU A 164 23.66 76.32 17.54
CA LEU A 164 23.89 77.60 16.88
C LEU A 164 24.72 78.49 17.80
N PRO A 165 25.65 79.30 17.28
CA PRO A 165 26.39 80.26 18.08
C PRO A 165 25.44 81.37 18.57
N GLU A 166 25.60 81.77 19.83
CA GLU A 166 24.86 82.88 20.40
C GLU A 166 25.21 84.19 19.67
N GLN A 167 24.19 84.94 19.25
CA GLN A 167 24.35 86.32 18.78
C GLN A 167 23.49 87.27 19.63
N PRO A 168 24.03 88.43 20.04
CA PRO A 168 23.33 89.36 20.92
C PRO A 168 22.13 90.00 20.21
N VAL A 169 21.07 90.27 20.99
CA VAL A 169 19.82 90.82 20.48
C VAL A 169 19.95 92.32 20.17
N THR A 170 20.37 92.65 18.94
CA THR A 170 20.26 94.01 18.39
C THR A 170 20.09 94.00 16.86
N ASN A 171 18.95 94.53 16.39
CA ASN A 171 18.67 95.01 15.03
C ASN A 171 19.32 94.27 13.84
N GLN A 172 18.60 93.27 13.29
CA GLN A 172 18.77 92.89 11.88
C GLN A 172 17.45 92.40 11.26
N LEU A 173 17.27 92.67 9.96
CA LEU A 173 15.98 92.56 9.28
C LEU A 173 15.57 91.11 9.04
N THR A 174 14.31 90.79 9.34
CA THR A 174 13.66 89.54 8.95
C THR A 174 13.55 89.46 7.42
N LYS A 175 14.31 88.53 6.80
CA LYS A 175 14.06 88.15 5.41
C LYS A 175 12.72 87.44 5.32
N GLN A 176 11.74 88.09 4.67
CA GLN A 176 10.45 87.46 4.36
C GLN A 176 10.65 86.37 3.31
N CYS A 177 10.40 85.11 3.69
CA CYS A 177 10.26 84.00 2.76
C CYS A 177 8.79 83.58 2.70
N PHE A 178 8.30 83.29 1.49
CA PHE A 178 6.89 83.03 1.16
C PHE A 178 5.91 84.18 1.44
N LEU A 179 5.78 85.08 0.46
CA LEU A 179 4.54 85.85 0.22
C LEU A 179 3.73 85.14 -0.88
N PRO A 180 2.44 84.80 -0.66
CA PRO A 180 1.58 84.28 -1.72
C PRO A 180 1.39 85.29 -2.85
N THR A 181 1.45 84.84 -4.11
CA THR A 181 1.32 85.69 -5.30
C THR A 181 -0.02 86.45 -5.30
N GLY A 182 0.03 87.75 -4.98
CA GLY A 182 -1.15 88.60 -4.81
C GLY A 182 -1.12 89.41 -3.50
N MET A 183 -0.44 88.93 -2.46
CA MET A 183 -0.25 89.70 -1.22
C MET A 183 0.96 90.63 -1.32
N LYS A 184 0.81 91.73 -2.08
CA LYS A 184 1.64 92.91 -1.84
C LYS A 184 1.16 93.59 -0.57
N THR A 185 1.94 93.50 0.50
CA THR A 185 1.84 94.45 1.61
C THR A 185 2.53 95.74 1.19
N ASP A 186 1.83 96.58 0.43
CA ASP A 186 2.32 97.92 0.12
C ASP A 186 2.57 98.66 1.45
N GLY A 187 3.78 99.21 1.61
CA GLY A 187 4.21 99.81 2.87
C GLY A 187 3.31 100.97 3.29
N MET A 188 3.10 101.16 4.59
CA MET A 188 2.19 102.19 5.12
C MET A 188 2.55 103.59 4.58
N ILE A 189 1.78 104.06 3.61
CA ILE A 189 1.92 105.41 3.05
C ILE A 189 1.36 106.40 4.07
N PHE A 190 2.22 106.85 4.99
CA PHE A 190 1.93 108.02 5.80
C PHE A 190 1.66 109.21 4.86
N PRO A 191 0.57 109.96 5.06
CA PRO A 191 0.36 111.19 4.31
C PRO A 191 1.48 112.17 4.68
N ASN A 192 2.26 112.60 3.69
CA ASN A 192 3.42 113.47 3.90
C ASN A 192 2.98 114.87 4.37
N LEU A 193 2.85 115.03 5.67
CA LEU A 193 2.47 116.26 6.35
C LEU A 193 3.73 117.03 6.78
N VAL A 194 4.20 117.84 5.84
CA VAL A 194 5.10 119.00 6.06
C VAL A 194 6.55 118.68 6.45
N THR A 195 7.42 118.63 5.43
CA THR A 195 8.65 119.45 5.42
C THR A 195 8.88 119.97 3.99
N GLY A 196 9.11 121.28 3.84
CA GLY A 196 9.29 121.95 2.55
C GLY A 196 8.05 122.75 2.10
N PHE A 197 8.11 124.08 2.27
CA PHE A 197 7.15 125.00 1.64
C PHE A 197 7.46 125.10 0.14
N ASP A 198 6.43 124.94 -0.71
CA ASP A 198 6.29 125.50 -2.08
C ASP A 198 5.15 124.86 -2.91
N ARG A 199 4.32 123.99 -2.32
CA ARG A 199 3.09 123.49 -2.98
C ARG A 199 1.83 123.74 -2.14
N ASN A 200 0.84 124.34 -2.80
CA ASN A 200 -0.46 124.73 -2.23
C ASN A 200 -1.13 123.55 -1.47
N PRO A 201 -1.60 123.73 -0.22
CA PRO A 201 -2.29 122.71 0.57
C PRO A 201 -3.47 122.04 -0.14
N GLN A 202 -4.19 122.78 -0.99
CA GLN A 202 -5.30 122.28 -1.81
C GLN A 202 -4.84 121.19 -2.81
N HIS A 203 -3.58 121.25 -3.25
CA HIS A 203 -2.98 120.28 -4.16
C HIS A 203 -2.61 118.98 -3.42
N ALA A 204 -2.10 119.07 -2.20
CA ALA A 204 -1.87 117.91 -1.33
C ALA A 204 -3.20 117.25 -0.92
N ALA A 205 -4.23 118.03 -0.59
CA ALA A 205 -5.57 117.52 -0.29
C ALA A 205 -6.23 116.84 -1.50
N ARG A 206 -6.09 117.40 -2.72
CA ARG A 206 -6.54 116.75 -3.96
C ARG A 206 -5.76 115.48 -4.27
N ALA A 207 -4.43 115.48 -4.16
CA ALA A 207 -3.62 114.28 -4.35
C ALA A 207 -4.04 113.16 -3.38
N ALA A 208 -4.28 113.50 -2.11
CA ALA A 208 -4.75 112.55 -1.10
C ALA A 208 -6.12 111.93 -1.43
N LEU A 209 -6.99 112.58 -2.20
CA LEU A 209 -8.25 112.00 -2.68
C LEU A 209 -8.04 110.95 -3.80
N TYR A 210 -6.95 111.06 -4.57
CA TYR A 210 -6.57 110.06 -5.59
C TYR A 210 -5.72 108.91 -5.04
N THR A 211 -5.23 109.01 -3.79
CA THR A 211 -4.49 107.94 -3.09
C THR A 211 -5.29 107.29 -1.96
N ARG A 212 -6.60 107.53 -1.87
CA ARG A 212 -7.50 106.96 -0.85
C ARG A 212 -8.68 106.29 -1.53
N TYR A 213 -8.97 105.06 -1.12
CA TYR A 213 -10.14 104.33 -1.61
C TYR A 213 -11.43 105.12 -1.33
N THR A 214 -12.26 105.25 -2.36
CA THR A 214 -13.63 105.74 -2.22
C THR A 214 -14.47 104.78 -1.37
N ASN A 215 -15.60 105.25 -0.86
CA ASN A 215 -16.52 104.39 -0.10
C ASN A 215 -17.01 103.18 -0.93
N ASN A 216 -17.20 103.36 -2.24
CA ASN A 216 -17.55 102.26 -3.14
C ASN A 216 -16.40 101.25 -3.31
N GLU A 217 -15.14 101.69 -3.42
CA GLU A 217 -14.00 100.76 -3.50
C GLU A 217 -13.77 100.02 -2.17
N TRP A 218 -13.92 100.70 -1.04
CA TRP A 218 -13.89 100.08 0.28
C TRP A 218 -15.02 99.05 0.44
N HIS A 219 -16.26 99.40 0.06
CA HIS A 219 -17.41 98.50 0.15
C HIS A 219 -17.28 97.31 -0.80
N ASN A 220 -16.85 97.54 -2.05
CA ASN A 220 -16.58 96.48 -3.02
C ASN A 220 -15.45 95.55 -2.55
N ASN A 221 -14.35 96.07 -2.01
CA ASN A 221 -13.27 95.24 -1.47
C ASN A 221 -13.75 94.36 -0.30
N ASN A 222 -14.54 94.92 0.63
CA ASN A 222 -15.14 94.13 1.71
C ASN A 222 -16.11 93.07 1.18
N MET A 223 -16.98 93.39 0.21
CA MET A 223 -17.89 92.43 -0.41
C MET A 223 -17.15 91.32 -1.18
N THR A 224 -16.06 91.65 -1.88
CA THR A 224 -15.15 90.66 -2.48
C THR A 224 -14.54 89.76 -1.41
N LYS A 225 -14.05 90.32 -0.29
CA LYS A 225 -13.46 89.53 0.81
C LYS A 225 -14.49 88.68 1.56
N TYR A 226 -15.74 89.14 1.70
CA TYR A 226 -16.84 88.33 2.25
C TYR A 226 -17.23 87.21 1.29
N SER A 227 -17.32 87.47 -0.02
CA SER A 227 -17.59 86.47 -1.05
C SER A 227 -16.49 85.40 -1.12
N GLU A 228 -15.23 85.82 -1.17
CA GLU A 228 -14.04 84.94 -1.14
C GLU A 228 -13.98 84.11 0.14
N SER A 229 -14.21 84.73 1.31
CA SER A 229 -14.28 84.03 2.59
C SER A 229 -15.40 82.99 2.62
N ASN A 230 -16.60 83.33 2.14
CA ASN A 230 -17.74 82.42 2.12
C ASN A 230 -17.54 81.26 1.11
N MET A 231 -16.94 81.54 -0.05
CA MET A 231 -16.54 80.54 -1.03
C MET A 231 -15.51 79.56 -0.44
N ASN A 232 -14.45 80.08 0.20
CA ASN A 232 -13.40 79.28 0.84
C ASN A 232 -13.95 78.47 2.02
N ARG A 233 -14.88 79.03 2.80
CA ARG A 233 -15.60 78.31 3.85
C ARG A 233 -16.43 77.16 3.29
N HIS A 234 -17.28 77.39 2.29
CA HIS A 234 -18.05 76.31 1.67
C HIS A 234 -17.18 75.24 1.01
N MET A 235 -16.04 75.63 0.42
CA MET A 235 -15.07 74.67 -0.12
C MET A 235 -14.44 73.82 1.00
N SER A 236 -14.06 74.42 2.12
CA SER A 236 -13.54 73.72 3.30
C SER A 236 -14.61 72.83 3.99
N GLU A 237 -15.85 73.31 4.09
CA GLU A 237 -17.01 72.56 4.60
C GLU A 237 -17.29 71.33 3.72
N ARG A 238 -17.22 71.47 2.38
CA ARG A 238 -17.28 70.35 1.44
C ARG A 238 -16.13 69.37 1.63
N VAL A 239 -14.88 69.82 1.56
CA VAL A 239 -13.69 68.96 1.74
C VAL A 239 -13.73 68.20 3.07
N ARG A 240 -14.16 68.85 4.17
CA ARG A 240 -14.32 68.19 5.47
C ARG A 240 -15.44 67.14 5.44
N ASN A 241 -16.58 67.42 4.82
CA ASN A 241 -17.69 66.47 4.71
C ASN A 241 -17.34 65.30 3.77
N ASP A 242 -16.64 65.57 2.66
CA ASP A 242 -16.12 64.57 1.72
C ASP A 242 -15.07 63.67 2.38
N ALA A 243 -14.16 64.23 3.18
CA ALA A 243 -13.20 63.46 3.96
C ALA A 243 -13.86 62.57 5.04
N VAL A 244 -14.88 63.09 5.75
CA VAL A 244 -15.64 62.29 6.74
C VAL A 244 -16.43 61.17 6.07
N ARG A 245 -16.99 61.41 4.87
CA ARG A 245 -17.63 60.35 4.08
C ARG A 245 -16.60 59.31 3.62
N LEU A 246 -15.48 59.73 3.04
CA LEU A 246 -14.42 58.86 2.56
C LEU A 246 -13.83 57.98 3.68
N MET A 247 -13.64 58.52 4.89
CA MET A 247 -13.20 57.72 6.04
C MET A 247 -14.19 56.58 6.32
N ARG A 248 -15.49 56.89 6.45
CA ARG A 248 -16.54 55.87 6.67
C ARG A 248 -16.62 54.84 5.54
N GLU A 249 -16.64 55.29 4.29
CA GLU A 249 -16.62 54.41 3.11
C GLU A 249 -15.38 53.49 3.10
N SER A 250 -14.22 53.99 3.57
CA SER A 250 -13.00 53.19 3.68
C SER A 250 -13.00 52.21 4.86
N ASP A 251 -13.52 52.61 6.02
CA ASP A 251 -13.65 51.76 7.22
C ASP A 251 -14.67 50.63 6.98
N GLU A 252 -15.82 50.95 6.38
CA GLU A 252 -16.84 49.98 5.98
C GLU A 252 -16.28 49.00 4.94
N LYS A 253 -15.58 49.48 3.92
CA LYS A 253 -14.96 48.64 2.89
C LYS A 253 -13.85 47.74 3.46
N ALA A 254 -13.00 48.26 4.35
CA ALA A 254 -11.96 47.47 5.01
C ALA A 254 -12.57 46.39 5.90
N THR A 255 -13.56 46.74 6.73
CA THR A 255 -14.23 45.80 7.63
C THR A 255 -15.05 44.75 6.86
N ALA A 256 -15.72 45.13 5.77
CA ALA A 256 -16.40 44.20 4.88
C ALA A 256 -15.42 43.23 4.19
N GLY A 257 -14.29 43.73 3.70
CA GLY A 257 -13.21 42.91 3.12
C GLY A 257 -12.63 41.91 4.12
N GLN A 258 -12.39 42.32 5.36
CA GLN A 258 -11.93 41.41 6.43
C GLN A 258 -12.96 40.31 6.74
N ARG A 259 -14.26 40.65 6.82
CA ARG A 259 -15.32 39.65 7.02
C ARG A 259 -15.42 38.66 5.86
N ASP A 260 -15.32 39.12 4.61
CA ASP A 260 -15.40 38.23 3.45
C ASP A 260 -14.17 37.33 3.33
N ALA A 261 -12.97 37.87 3.52
CA ALA A 261 -11.73 37.08 3.57
C ALA A 261 -11.77 36.04 4.70
N GLY A 262 -12.23 36.41 5.90
CA GLY A 262 -12.44 35.49 7.02
C GLY A 262 -13.42 34.36 6.68
N ARG A 263 -14.55 34.68 6.02
CA ARG A 263 -15.51 33.69 5.50
C ARG A 263 -14.85 32.74 4.49
N ARG A 264 -14.11 33.27 3.51
CA ARG A 264 -13.41 32.46 2.51
C ARG A 264 -12.37 31.53 3.12
N LEU A 265 -11.64 31.98 4.14
CA LEU A 265 -10.73 31.12 4.90
C LEU A 265 -11.49 30.02 5.65
N GLY A 266 -12.66 30.30 6.22
CA GLY A 266 -13.51 29.29 6.87
C GLY A 266 -14.05 28.23 5.89
N GLU A 267 -14.48 28.65 4.69
CA GLU A 267 -14.86 27.76 3.59
C GLU A 267 -13.66 26.86 3.19
N ARG A 268 -12.49 27.48 2.96
CA ARG A 268 -11.25 26.80 2.63
C ARG A 268 -10.80 25.75 3.68
N ILE A 269 -10.87 26.08 4.97
CA ILE A 269 -10.58 25.15 6.08
C ILE A 269 -11.55 23.97 6.06
N THR A 270 -12.83 24.21 5.76
CA THR A 270 -13.85 23.16 5.68
C THR A 270 -13.54 22.18 4.55
N ASP A 271 -13.23 22.69 3.36
CA ASP A 271 -12.85 21.87 2.19
C ASP A 271 -11.57 21.05 2.44
N LEU A 272 -10.56 21.67 3.05
CA LEU A 272 -9.32 20.98 3.43
C LEU A 272 -9.57 19.89 4.47
N THR A 273 -10.40 20.16 5.48
CA THR A 273 -10.73 19.20 6.55
C THR A 273 -11.47 18.00 5.98
N PHE A 274 -12.43 18.23 5.07
CA PHE A 274 -13.12 17.16 4.34
C PHE A 274 -12.12 16.27 3.58
N TRP A 275 -11.30 16.85 2.72
CA TRP A 275 -10.37 16.07 1.89
C TRP A 275 -9.31 15.33 2.71
N ARG A 276 -8.78 15.95 3.77
CA ARG A 276 -7.87 15.27 4.70
C ARG A 276 -8.54 14.05 5.34
N ASN A 277 -9.78 14.19 5.82
CA ASN A 277 -10.50 13.09 6.46
C ASN A 277 -10.77 11.95 5.48
N GLU A 278 -11.15 12.26 4.23
CA GLU A 278 -11.35 11.25 3.17
C GLU A 278 -10.04 10.52 2.83
N LEU A 279 -8.94 11.27 2.64
CA LEU A 279 -7.60 10.72 2.36
C LEU A 279 -7.10 9.83 3.50
N ASN A 280 -7.25 10.24 4.77
CA ASN A 280 -6.90 9.41 5.94
C ASN A 280 -7.75 8.14 6.00
N THR A 281 -9.07 8.27 5.78
CA THR A 281 -10.00 7.13 5.79
C THR A 281 -9.66 6.11 4.68
N GLU A 282 -9.21 6.58 3.52
CA GLU A 282 -8.73 5.72 2.42
C GLU A 282 -7.31 5.16 2.67
N LEU A 283 -6.44 5.89 3.37
CA LEU A 283 -5.10 5.45 3.77
C LEU A 283 -5.16 4.31 4.80
N GLU A 284 -5.98 4.43 5.85
CA GLU A 284 -6.24 3.34 6.80
C GLU A 284 -6.77 2.09 6.10
N LYS A 285 -7.74 2.27 5.20
CA LYS A 285 -8.27 1.21 4.33
C LYS A 285 -7.19 0.53 3.50
N LEU A 286 -6.25 1.28 2.92
CA LEU A 286 -5.18 0.71 2.09
C LEU A 286 -4.12 0.00 2.91
N ILE A 287 -3.76 0.53 4.08
CA ILE A 287 -2.80 -0.09 5.02
C ILE A 287 -3.31 -1.46 5.51
N ALA A 288 -4.60 -1.58 5.84
CA ALA A 288 -5.19 -2.85 6.25
C ALA A 288 -5.06 -3.92 5.15
N GLU A 289 -5.48 -3.62 3.92
CA GLU A 289 -5.37 -4.55 2.79
C GLU A 289 -3.91 -4.84 2.40
N MET A 290 -2.99 -3.89 2.65
CA MET A 290 -1.55 -4.10 2.47
C MET A 290 -0.98 -5.08 3.51
N SER A 291 -1.51 -5.13 4.73
CA SER A 291 -1.11 -6.16 5.71
C SER A 291 -1.55 -7.56 5.28
N ASP A 292 -2.78 -7.71 4.75
CA ASP A 292 -3.30 -8.97 4.22
C ASP A 292 -2.45 -9.52 3.06
N ILE A 293 -2.03 -8.67 2.10
CA ILE A 293 -1.22 -9.14 0.96
C ILE A 293 0.21 -9.53 1.36
N ASN A 294 0.79 -8.89 2.38
CA ASN A 294 2.10 -9.31 2.91
C ASN A 294 2.02 -10.71 3.54
N GLU A 295 0.94 -11.01 4.27
CA GLU A 295 0.68 -12.37 4.78
C GLU A 295 0.42 -13.37 3.64
N LEU A 296 -0.36 -12.99 2.63
CA LEU A 296 -0.60 -13.82 1.44
C LEU A 296 0.69 -14.11 0.64
N GLN A 297 1.60 -13.12 0.55
CA GLN A 297 2.92 -13.27 -0.07
C GLN A 297 3.78 -14.26 0.73
N ARG A 298 3.75 -14.18 2.06
CA ARG A 298 4.45 -15.09 2.98
C ARG A 298 3.90 -16.52 2.87
N GLN A 299 2.58 -16.70 2.83
CA GLN A 299 1.92 -17.99 2.66
C GLN A 299 2.25 -18.62 1.29
N CYS A 300 2.15 -17.85 0.21
CA CYS A 300 2.50 -18.30 -1.15
C CYS A 300 4.00 -18.63 -1.28
N GLY A 301 4.87 -17.84 -0.64
CA GLY A 301 6.31 -18.09 -0.55
C GLY A 301 6.65 -19.37 0.23
N LYS A 302 5.97 -19.61 1.36
CA LYS A 302 6.06 -20.89 2.10
C LYS A 302 5.61 -22.05 1.21
N ALA A 303 4.46 -21.91 0.54
CA ALA A 303 3.90 -22.96 -0.32
C ALA A 303 4.83 -23.36 -1.48
N LEU A 304 5.64 -22.44 -2.00
CA LEU A 304 6.70 -22.75 -2.97
C LEU A 304 7.80 -23.64 -2.38
N LEU A 305 8.28 -23.31 -1.17
CA LEU A 305 9.34 -24.07 -0.49
C LEU A 305 8.87 -25.47 -0.09
N ASP A 306 7.62 -25.62 0.35
CA ASP A 306 7.03 -26.91 0.73
C ASP A 306 6.89 -27.90 -0.46
N LEU A 307 6.96 -27.44 -1.71
CA LEU A 307 6.97 -28.31 -2.91
C LEU A 307 8.36 -28.85 -3.28
N GLU A 308 9.46 -28.23 -2.81
CA GLU A 308 10.82 -28.68 -3.16
C GLU A 308 11.13 -30.07 -2.57
N ILE A 309 10.63 -30.37 -1.37
CA ILE A 309 10.90 -31.63 -0.68
C ILE A 309 10.17 -32.82 -1.35
N PRO A 310 8.85 -32.76 -1.67
CA PRO A 310 8.20 -33.75 -2.53
C PRO A 310 8.92 -33.96 -3.87
N LEU A 311 9.36 -32.87 -4.51
CA LEU A 311 10.05 -32.92 -5.81
C LEU A 311 11.40 -33.65 -5.70
N HIS A 312 12.17 -33.39 -4.65
CA HIS A 312 13.41 -34.10 -4.34
C HIS A 312 13.15 -35.58 -4.02
N ILE A 313 12.15 -35.90 -3.19
CA ILE A 313 11.82 -37.29 -2.83
C ILE A 313 11.40 -38.11 -4.07
N ALA A 314 10.59 -37.52 -4.97
CA ALA A 314 10.20 -38.20 -6.21
C ALA A 314 11.40 -38.43 -7.16
N GLN A 315 12.35 -37.49 -7.21
CA GLN A 315 13.59 -37.65 -7.98
C GLN A 315 14.53 -38.71 -7.36
N GLU A 316 14.71 -38.72 -6.04
CA GLU A 316 15.48 -39.77 -5.35
C GLU A 316 14.85 -41.15 -5.50
N CYS A 317 13.51 -41.24 -5.55
CA CYS A 317 12.81 -42.49 -5.84
C CYS A 317 13.14 -43.02 -7.24
N LEU A 318 13.23 -42.15 -8.25
CA LEU A 318 13.67 -42.54 -9.60
C LEU A 318 15.15 -42.96 -9.59
N PHE A 319 16.03 -42.17 -8.98
CA PHE A 319 17.47 -42.45 -8.89
C PHE A 319 17.77 -43.79 -8.19
N HIS A 320 17.10 -44.09 -7.07
CA HIS A 320 17.24 -45.38 -6.41
C HIS A 320 16.74 -46.55 -7.27
N ARG A 321 15.66 -46.37 -8.03
CA ARG A 321 15.11 -47.41 -8.92
C ARG A 321 15.98 -47.66 -10.16
N GLU A 322 16.70 -46.65 -10.63
CA GLU A 322 17.68 -46.77 -11.73
C GLU A 322 18.85 -47.72 -11.39
N SER A 323 19.10 -47.97 -10.09
CA SER A 323 20.12 -48.91 -9.58
C SER A 323 19.71 -50.40 -9.59
N ARG A 324 18.46 -50.71 -9.98
CA ARG A 324 17.96 -52.10 -10.11
C ARG A 324 18.76 -52.90 -11.14
N GLN A 325 18.89 -54.21 -10.90
CA GLN A 325 19.74 -55.10 -11.69
C GLN A 325 18.93 -56.05 -12.59
N GLY A 326 19.47 -56.33 -13.78
CA GLY A 326 18.91 -57.29 -14.73
C GLY A 326 17.47 -57.00 -15.13
N THR A 327 16.64 -58.04 -15.16
CA THR A 327 15.23 -58.02 -15.58
C THR A 327 14.29 -57.22 -14.69
N GLU A 328 14.74 -56.71 -13.53
CA GLU A 328 13.89 -55.89 -12.64
C GLU A 328 13.95 -54.39 -12.96
N LYS A 329 14.89 -53.97 -13.82
CA LYS A 329 14.98 -52.62 -14.35
C LYS A 329 13.98 -52.43 -15.51
N VAL A 330 12.73 -52.13 -15.14
CA VAL A 330 11.58 -52.09 -16.03
C VAL A 330 10.77 -50.82 -15.80
N HIS A 331 10.37 -50.17 -16.89
CA HIS A 331 9.46 -49.02 -16.98
C HIS A 331 8.02 -49.37 -16.53
N ASP A 332 7.87 -49.73 -15.26
CA ASP A 332 6.63 -50.18 -14.62
C ASP A 332 5.69 -49.01 -14.25
N ILE A 333 4.55 -49.33 -13.62
CA ILE A 333 3.54 -48.32 -13.25
C ILE A 333 4.05 -47.25 -12.29
N VAL A 334 5.03 -47.59 -11.44
CA VAL A 334 5.55 -46.70 -10.39
C VAL A 334 6.47 -45.65 -11.00
N GLU A 335 7.31 -46.05 -11.96
CA GLU A 335 8.18 -45.12 -12.68
C GLU A 335 7.37 -44.11 -13.48
N LYS A 336 6.29 -44.57 -14.13
CA LYS A 336 5.34 -43.69 -14.83
C LYS A 336 4.63 -42.74 -13.87
N ALA A 337 4.20 -43.22 -12.71
CA ALA A 337 3.60 -42.37 -11.67
C ALA A 337 4.58 -41.31 -11.16
N LEU A 338 5.81 -41.70 -10.82
CA LEU A 338 6.90 -40.80 -10.39
C LEU A 338 7.24 -39.72 -11.43
N LEU A 339 7.34 -40.09 -12.71
CA LEU A 339 7.63 -39.13 -13.78
C LEU A 339 6.51 -38.10 -13.96
N VAL A 340 5.25 -38.53 -13.88
CA VAL A 340 4.09 -37.62 -13.94
C VAL A 340 3.98 -36.76 -12.68
N GLU A 341 4.30 -37.32 -11.51
CA GLU A 341 4.37 -36.60 -10.22
C GLU A 341 5.46 -35.51 -10.24
N VAL A 342 6.68 -35.82 -10.70
CA VAL A 342 7.76 -34.83 -10.88
C VAL A 342 7.35 -33.72 -11.86
N ASN A 343 6.67 -34.07 -12.96
CA ASN A 343 6.16 -33.09 -13.91
C ASN A 343 5.05 -32.21 -13.28
N ASN A 344 4.13 -32.80 -12.52
CA ASN A 344 3.09 -32.06 -11.82
C ASN A 344 3.66 -31.10 -10.77
N LEU A 345 4.65 -31.53 -9.98
CA LEU A 345 5.31 -30.71 -8.97
C LEU A 345 6.02 -29.51 -9.59
N ARG A 346 6.64 -29.66 -10.77
CA ARG A 346 7.20 -28.54 -11.55
C ARG A 346 6.12 -27.57 -12.02
N ILE A 347 5.04 -28.07 -12.63
CA ILE A 347 3.90 -27.22 -13.07
C ILE A 347 3.26 -26.49 -11.88
N SER A 348 3.12 -27.15 -10.73
CA SER A 348 2.59 -26.57 -9.50
C SER A 348 3.50 -25.49 -8.93
N ARG A 349 4.82 -25.71 -8.92
CA ARG A 349 5.83 -24.69 -8.58
C ARG A 349 5.75 -23.48 -9.52
N ASP A 350 5.68 -23.68 -10.83
CA ASP A 350 5.63 -22.57 -11.79
C ASP A 350 4.33 -21.76 -11.66
N ARG A 351 3.20 -22.43 -11.38
CA ARG A 351 1.91 -21.77 -11.07
C ARG A 351 1.99 -20.93 -9.79
N LEU A 352 2.58 -21.45 -8.71
CA LEU A 352 2.78 -20.69 -7.48
C LEU A 352 3.81 -19.55 -7.66
N LYS A 353 4.84 -19.74 -8.49
CA LYS A 353 5.84 -18.70 -8.78
C LYS A 353 5.22 -17.52 -9.52
N GLY A 354 4.46 -17.79 -10.58
CA GLY A 354 3.71 -16.76 -11.31
C GLY A 354 2.62 -16.09 -10.46
N LEU A 355 2.11 -16.76 -9.42
CA LEU A 355 1.24 -16.14 -8.42
C LEU A 355 2.01 -15.23 -7.46
N HIS A 356 3.13 -15.69 -6.92
CA HIS A 356 4.00 -14.92 -6.03
C HIS A 356 4.56 -13.65 -6.71
N GLU A 357 4.88 -13.72 -8.01
CA GLU A 357 5.30 -12.57 -8.83
C GLU A 357 4.16 -11.54 -8.98
N LYS A 358 2.92 -11.98 -9.22
CA LYS A 358 1.73 -11.09 -9.25
C LYS A 358 1.49 -10.42 -7.90
N ILE A 359 1.54 -11.19 -6.82
CA ILE A 359 1.40 -10.70 -5.43
C ILE A 359 2.48 -9.64 -5.14
N THR A 360 3.74 -9.95 -5.44
CA THR A 360 4.88 -9.04 -5.21
C THR A 360 4.71 -7.74 -5.99
N LYS A 361 4.29 -7.80 -7.27
CA LYS A 361 4.00 -6.60 -8.05
C LYS A 361 2.85 -5.80 -7.42
N GLN A 362 1.73 -6.45 -7.10
CA GLN A 362 0.56 -5.75 -6.57
C GLN A 362 0.84 -5.07 -5.22
N ALA A 363 1.69 -5.66 -4.37
CA ALA A 363 2.16 -5.02 -3.13
C ALA A 363 2.98 -3.74 -3.40
N LEU A 364 3.81 -3.71 -4.46
CA LEU A 364 4.53 -2.51 -4.89
C LEU A 364 3.59 -1.43 -5.45
N ASP A 365 2.64 -1.82 -6.30
CA ASP A 365 1.62 -0.91 -6.85
C ASP A 365 0.77 -0.27 -5.71
N CYS A 366 0.44 -1.06 -4.68
CA CYS A 366 -0.24 -0.59 -3.46
C CYS A 366 0.64 0.34 -2.61
N ARG A 367 1.92 0.03 -2.36
CA ARG A 367 2.81 0.94 -1.62
C ARG A 367 3.01 2.28 -2.37
N GLY A 368 2.99 2.25 -3.71
CA GLY A 368 2.98 3.46 -4.53
C GLY A 368 1.71 4.30 -4.39
N ALA A 369 0.54 3.67 -4.26
CA ALA A 369 -0.71 4.38 -3.95
C ALA A 369 -0.71 4.91 -2.51
N GLN A 370 -0.16 4.15 -1.55
CA GLN A 370 -0.04 4.57 -0.14
C GLN A 370 0.82 5.82 0.01
N HIS A 371 1.98 5.88 -0.66
CA HIS A 371 2.84 7.06 -0.63
C HIS A 371 2.14 8.32 -1.14
N LEU A 372 1.29 8.21 -2.17
CA LEU A 372 0.54 9.37 -2.69
C LEU A 372 -0.52 9.87 -1.68
N LEU A 373 -1.15 8.97 -0.93
CA LEU A 373 -2.05 9.35 0.17
C LEU A 373 -1.28 9.95 1.36
N GLU A 374 -0.15 9.35 1.76
CA GLU A 374 0.72 9.84 2.85
C GLU A 374 1.21 11.28 2.58
N ASP A 375 1.68 11.54 1.36
CA ASP A 375 2.17 12.86 0.93
C ASP A 375 1.04 13.89 0.82
N ASP A 376 -0.11 13.51 0.26
CA ASP A 376 -1.27 14.40 0.13
C ASP A 376 -1.85 14.78 1.51
N VAL A 377 -1.98 13.82 2.43
CA VAL A 377 -2.38 14.08 3.85
C VAL A 377 -1.42 15.08 4.51
N SER A 378 -0.11 14.90 4.35
CA SER A 378 0.90 15.81 4.91
C SER A 378 0.74 17.24 4.37
N HIS A 379 0.54 17.39 3.06
CA HIS A 379 0.26 18.68 2.44
C HIS A 379 -1.07 19.31 2.91
N LYS A 380 -2.11 18.49 3.15
CA LYS A 380 -3.40 18.97 3.70
C LYS A 380 -3.27 19.45 5.14
N GLU A 381 -2.59 18.72 6.02
CA GLU A 381 -2.39 19.15 7.43
C GLU A 381 -1.53 20.42 7.52
N SER A 382 -0.47 20.53 6.71
CA SER A 382 0.34 21.77 6.63
C SER A 382 -0.50 22.96 6.15
N SER A 383 -1.33 22.76 5.12
CA SER A 383 -2.27 23.78 4.62
C SER A 383 -3.30 24.18 5.69
N LEU A 384 -3.85 23.20 6.42
CA LEU A 384 -4.82 23.43 7.50
C LEU A 384 -4.21 24.26 8.63
N GLY A 385 -2.95 24.01 9.01
CA GLY A 385 -2.24 24.81 10.01
C GLY A 385 -2.11 26.28 9.60
N ILE A 386 -1.72 26.54 8.34
CA ILE A 386 -1.56 27.89 7.79
C ILE A 386 -2.92 28.59 7.68
N ASP A 387 -3.91 27.97 7.03
CA ASP A 387 -5.23 28.58 6.82
C ASP A 387 -5.96 28.82 8.16
N SER A 388 -5.83 27.92 9.14
CA SER A 388 -6.36 28.09 10.51
C SER A 388 -5.70 29.24 11.26
N MET A 389 -4.38 29.40 11.15
CA MET A 389 -3.66 30.55 11.71
C MET A 389 -4.16 31.85 11.07
N CYS A 390 -4.25 31.90 9.73
CA CYS A 390 -4.75 33.05 8.99
C CYS A 390 -6.18 33.44 9.38
N HIS A 391 -7.07 32.46 9.58
CA HIS A 391 -8.45 32.69 10.01
C HIS A 391 -8.56 33.25 11.45
N GLN A 392 -7.55 33.04 12.30
CA GLN A 392 -7.49 33.57 13.67
C GLN A 392 -6.86 34.99 13.74
N LEU A 393 -6.28 35.50 12.65
CA LEU A 393 -5.69 36.84 12.63
C LEU A 393 -6.76 37.94 12.71
N ASN A 394 -6.48 38.95 13.54
CA ASN A 394 -7.30 40.14 13.70
C ASN A 394 -6.40 41.39 13.87
N ASN A 395 -7.01 42.57 13.91
CA ASN A 395 -6.31 43.87 13.95
C ASN A 395 -5.43 44.09 15.19
N TYR A 396 -5.51 43.22 16.21
CA TYR A 396 -4.70 43.25 17.43
C TYR A 396 -3.77 42.03 17.57
N SER A 397 -3.71 41.15 16.57
CA SER A 397 -2.82 39.98 16.57
C SER A 397 -1.35 40.40 16.54
N ARG A 398 -0.52 39.78 17.40
CA ARG A 398 0.93 39.97 17.38
C ARG A 398 1.54 39.38 16.10
N GLY A 399 2.56 40.04 15.55
CA GLY A 399 3.29 39.58 14.36
C GLY A 399 2.78 40.13 13.01
N ILE A 400 1.60 40.76 12.97
CA ILE A 400 1.10 41.42 11.74
C ILE A 400 2.06 42.54 11.32
N THR A 401 2.44 42.54 10.03
CA THR A 401 3.51 43.39 9.47
C THR A 401 3.16 43.77 8.02
N TYR A 402 3.68 44.90 7.52
CA TYR A 402 3.49 45.31 6.13
C TYR A 402 4.43 44.57 5.18
N TYR A 403 3.87 43.84 4.21
CA TYR A 403 4.61 43.14 3.15
C TYR A 403 4.33 43.81 1.79
N GLY A 404 5.17 44.79 1.41
CA GLY A 404 4.95 45.58 0.21
C GLY A 404 5.19 44.81 -1.09
N GLY A 405 4.23 44.82 -2.02
CA GLY A 405 4.34 44.14 -3.32
C GLY A 405 3.84 42.70 -3.33
N ILE A 406 3.40 42.16 -2.18
CA ILE A 406 2.81 40.81 -2.09
C ILE A 406 1.55 40.69 -2.95
N GLU A 407 0.82 41.79 -3.13
CA GLU A 407 -0.40 41.87 -3.95
C GLU A 407 -0.17 41.71 -5.46
N LYS A 408 1.10 41.59 -5.89
CA LYS A 408 1.54 41.38 -7.28
C LYS A 408 2.40 40.13 -7.45
N TYR A 409 2.61 39.36 -6.38
CA TYR A 409 3.37 38.11 -6.43
C TYR A 409 2.41 36.93 -6.27
N ASP A 410 2.15 36.25 -7.39
CA ASP A 410 1.33 35.05 -7.42
C ASP A 410 2.22 33.81 -7.60
N PRO A 411 2.43 32.99 -6.54
CA PRO A 411 3.13 31.72 -6.62
C PRO A 411 2.19 30.53 -6.93
N SER A 412 0.92 30.77 -7.26
CA SER A 412 -0.09 29.70 -7.38
C SER A 412 0.18 28.76 -8.55
N VAL A 413 0.40 27.48 -8.24
CA VAL A 413 0.58 26.40 -9.23
C VAL A 413 -0.70 25.59 -9.51
N SER A 414 -1.77 25.82 -8.76
CA SER A 414 -3.01 25.02 -8.78
C SER A 414 -4.24 25.85 -8.39
N THR A 415 -5.36 25.67 -9.09
CA THR A 415 -6.69 26.18 -8.68
C THR A 415 -7.36 25.29 -7.64
N GLN A 416 -8.46 25.75 -7.04
CA GLN A 416 -9.22 24.97 -6.05
C GLN A 416 -9.73 23.63 -6.61
N GLU A 417 -10.22 23.64 -7.85
CA GLU A 417 -10.73 22.47 -8.54
C GLU A 417 -9.60 21.47 -8.83
N SER A 418 -8.42 21.95 -9.23
CA SER A 418 -7.31 21.10 -9.64
C SER A 418 -6.69 20.29 -8.49
N TRP A 419 -6.50 20.87 -7.30
CA TRP A 419 -5.99 20.09 -6.16
C TRP A 419 -7.05 19.13 -5.61
N ALA A 420 -8.34 19.48 -5.66
CA ALA A 420 -9.41 18.59 -5.26
C ALA A 420 -9.55 17.40 -6.24
N GLN A 421 -9.35 17.63 -7.54
CA GLN A 421 -9.27 16.57 -8.55
C GLN A 421 -8.05 15.66 -8.32
N ALA A 422 -6.89 16.21 -7.94
CA ALA A 422 -5.71 15.41 -7.60
C ALA A 422 -5.96 14.47 -6.41
N SER A 423 -6.50 15.00 -5.29
CA SER A 423 -6.86 14.16 -4.14
C SER A 423 -7.95 13.13 -4.46
N SER A 424 -8.92 13.47 -5.31
CA SER A 424 -9.92 12.53 -5.83
C SER A 424 -9.29 11.40 -6.64
N GLU A 425 -8.30 11.70 -7.48
CA GLU A 425 -7.55 10.71 -8.26
C GLU A 425 -6.67 9.81 -7.38
N HIS A 426 -6.07 10.34 -6.30
CA HIS A 426 -5.35 9.55 -5.30
C HIS A 426 -6.28 8.53 -4.60
N VAL A 427 -7.46 8.97 -4.17
CA VAL A 427 -8.49 8.09 -3.58
C VAL A 427 -8.96 7.05 -4.60
N ARG A 428 -9.28 7.46 -5.83
CA ARG A 428 -9.70 6.55 -6.92
C ARG A 428 -8.63 5.51 -7.25
N ARG A 429 -7.34 5.89 -7.22
CA ARG A 429 -6.21 4.97 -7.41
C ARG A 429 -6.14 3.95 -6.28
N SER A 430 -6.22 4.37 -5.02
CA SER A 430 -6.26 3.43 -3.87
C SER A 430 -7.38 2.41 -4.01
N GLN A 431 -8.60 2.89 -4.31
CA GLN A 431 -9.77 2.03 -4.49
C GLN A 431 -9.58 1.02 -5.65
N ALA A 432 -8.95 1.45 -6.75
CA ALA A 432 -8.62 0.57 -7.86
C ALA A 432 -7.57 -0.50 -7.50
N GLU A 433 -6.55 -0.16 -6.71
CA GLU A 433 -5.58 -1.15 -6.21
C GLU A 433 -6.22 -2.11 -5.18
N ARG A 434 -7.05 -1.61 -4.25
CA ARG A 434 -7.84 -2.43 -3.32
C ARG A 434 -8.76 -3.42 -4.04
N ALA A 435 -9.39 -3.01 -5.14
CA ALA A 435 -10.23 -3.91 -5.95
C ALA A 435 -9.42 -5.08 -6.54
N LYS A 436 -8.19 -4.81 -7.04
CA LYS A 436 -7.27 -5.85 -7.51
C LYS A 436 -6.81 -6.76 -6.38
N LEU A 437 -6.51 -6.22 -5.20
CA LEU A 437 -6.12 -7.00 -4.01
C LEU A 437 -7.21 -8.02 -3.64
N SER A 438 -8.46 -7.60 -3.58
CA SER A 438 -9.59 -8.47 -3.24
C SER A 438 -9.74 -9.65 -4.23
N GLN A 439 -9.67 -9.38 -5.54
CA GLN A 439 -9.66 -10.43 -6.56
C GLN A 439 -8.43 -11.35 -6.42
N LEU A 440 -7.23 -10.78 -6.26
CA LEU A 440 -5.99 -11.53 -6.16
C LEU A 440 -5.96 -12.43 -4.91
N ARG A 441 -6.58 -12.03 -3.80
CA ARG A 441 -6.75 -12.85 -2.59
C ARG A 441 -7.59 -14.10 -2.89
N SER A 442 -8.73 -13.93 -3.59
CA SER A 442 -9.57 -15.04 -4.05
C SER A 442 -8.83 -15.97 -5.03
N ASP A 443 -8.21 -15.39 -6.07
CA ASP A 443 -7.43 -16.16 -7.06
C ASP A 443 -6.30 -16.95 -6.39
N SER A 444 -5.63 -16.36 -5.38
CA SER A 444 -4.53 -16.99 -4.66
C SER A 444 -5.00 -18.20 -3.86
N GLN A 445 -6.06 -18.08 -3.05
CA GLN A 445 -6.59 -19.22 -2.30
C GLN A 445 -7.04 -20.34 -3.24
N ASN A 446 -7.71 -20.00 -4.35
CA ASN A 446 -8.14 -20.97 -5.35
C ASN A 446 -6.95 -21.71 -6.01
N ILE A 447 -5.88 -20.99 -6.38
CA ILE A 447 -4.67 -21.59 -6.97
C ILE A 447 -3.92 -22.45 -5.95
N VAL A 448 -3.75 -21.96 -4.72
CA VAL A 448 -3.06 -22.68 -3.63
C VAL A 448 -3.81 -23.96 -3.26
N ASN A 449 -5.14 -23.90 -3.08
CA ASN A 449 -5.97 -25.07 -2.81
C ASN A 449 -5.95 -26.07 -3.97
N ALA A 450 -6.02 -25.60 -5.23
CA ALA A 450 -5.96 -26.47 -6.39
C ALA A 450 -4.60 -27.17 -6.51
N VAL A 451 -3.48 -26.47 -6.25
CA VAL A 451 -2.15 -27.07 -6.18
C VAL A 451 -2.07 -28.09 -5.04
N ALA A 452 -2.61 -27.77 -3.86
CA ALA A 452 -2.59 -28.65 -2.70
C ALA A 452 -3.30 -30.00 -2.96
N ALA A 453 -4.53 -29.95 -3.51
CA ALA A 453 -5.26 -31.15 -3.89
C ALA A 453 -4.51 -31.96 -4.97
N THR A 454 -4.07 -31.29 -6.04
CA THR A 454 -3.40 -31.96 -7.16
C THR A 454 -2.11 -32.68 -6.72
N VAL A 455 -1.29 -32.06 -5.89
CA VAL A 455 -0.05 -32.68 -5.39
C VAL A 455 -0.34 -33.85 -4.46
N TRP A 456 -1.39 -33.76 -3.63
CA TRP A 456 -1.83 -34.88 -2.80
C TRP A 456 -2.32 -36.07 -3.64
N ASP A 457 -3.10 -35.83 -4.69
CA ASP A 457 -3.60 -36.86 -5.60
C ASP A 457 -2.46 -37.63 -6.28
N TYR A 458 -1.47 -36.93 -6.86
CA TYR A 458 -0.31 -37.58 -7.49
C TYR A 458 0.55 -38.34 -6.47
N TRP A 459 0.80 -37.76 -5.30
CA TRP A 459 1.56 -38.43 -4.23
C TRP A 459 0.88 -39.72 -3.76
N SER A 460 -0.45 -39.67 -3.58
CA SER A 460 -1.28 -40.81 -3.21
C SER A 460 -1.27 -41.89 -4.30
N ASN A 461 -1.46 -41.51 -5.57
CA ASN A 461 -1.40 -42.42 -6.71
C ASN A 461 -0.04 -43.12 -6.86
N THR A 462 1.08 -42.40 -6.67
CA THR A 462 2.42 -43.01 -6.68
C THR A 462 2.59 -43.98 -5.49
N ASN A 463 2.13 -43.64 -4.29
CA ASN A 463 2.19 -44.55 -3.12
C ASN A 463 1.41 -45.85 -3.37
N ASN A 464 0.18 -45.74 -3.87
CA ASN A 464 -0.66 -46.89 -4.22
C ASN A 464 -0.01 -47.75 -5.32
N SER A 465 0.67 -47.12 -6.27
CA SER A 465 1.45 -47.81 -7.31
C SER A 465 2.65 -48.56 -6.71
N PHE A 466 3.39 -47.95 -5.78
CA PHE A 466 4.48 -48.59 -5.05
C PHE A 466 3.99 -49.81 -4.26
N ASP A 467 2.94 -49.68 -3.44
CA ASP A 467 2.45 -50.77 -2.60
C ASP A 467 1.96 -51.95 -3.45
N ARG A 468 1.23 -51.68 -4.55
CA ARG A 468 0.85 -52.71 -5.54
C ARG A 468 2.09 -53.39 -6.16
N ARG A 469 3.05 -52.61 -6.68
CA ARG A 469 4.26 -53.16 -7.30
C ARG A 469 5.10 -53.98 -6.31
N SER A 470 5.08 -53.59 -5.04
CA SER A 470 5.75 -54.27 -3.93
C SER A 470 5.07 -55.58 -3.53
N GLN A 471 3.77 -55.73 -3.77
CA GLN A 471 3.04 -57.00 -3.63
C GLN A 471 3.36 -57.93 -4.81
N GLU A 472 3.23 -57.44 -6.05
CA GLU A 472 3.58 -58.18 -7.28
C GLU A 472 5.03 -58.72 -7.24
N MET A 473 5.97 -57.90 -6.78
CA MET A 473 7.39 -58.27 -6.63
C MET A 473 7.62 -59.30 -5.52
N ALA A 474 6.91 -59.19 -4.38
CA ALA A 474 7.01 -60.17 -3.31
C ALA A 474 6.43 -61.53 -3.71
N GLU A 475 5.33 -61.56 -4.47
CA GLU A 475 4.80 -62.79 -5.07
C GLU A 475 5.80 -63.42 -6.05
N ALA A 476 6.36 -62.62 -6.98
CA ALA A 476 7.34 -63.11 -7.94
C ALA A 476 8.56 -63.73 -7.23
N LYS A 477 9.09 -63.04 -6.22
CA LYS A 477 10.18 -63.54 -5.36
C LYS A 477 9.81 -64.87 -4.67
N ASN A 478 8.61 -64.98 -4.09
CA ASN A 478 8.17 -66.20 -3.41
C ASN A 478 7.97 -67.37 -4.39
N ARG A 479 7.47 -67.13 -5.60
CA ARG A 479 7.35 -68.15 -6.66
C ARG A 479 8.73 -68.66 -7.09
N VAL A 480 9.69 -67.77 -7.33
CA VAL A 480 11.08 -68.14 -7.68
C VAL A 480 11.74 -68.94 -6.55
N GLN A 481 11.55 -68.54 -5.29
CA GLN A 481 12.05 -69.27 -4.12
C GLN A 481 11.46 -70.70 -4.02
N LEU A 482 10.17 -70.88 -4.33
CA LEU A 482 9.52 -72.19 -4.39
C LEU A 482 10.04 -73.05 -5.55
N HIS A 483 10.27 -72.47 -6.73
CA HIS A 483 10.85 -73.19 -7.86
C HIS A 483 12.30 -73.60 -7.61
N LEU A 484 13.09 -72.75 -6.93
CA LEU A 484 14.46 -73.07 -6.52
C LEU A 484 14.49 -74.28 -5.56
N GLN A 485 13.60 -74.33 -4.57
CA GLN A 485 13.47 -75.47 -3.66
C GLN A 485 13.12 -76.77 -4.42
N LYS A 486 12.21 -76.72 -5.40
CA LYS A 486 11.86 -77.88 -6.24
C LYS A 486 13.05 -78.38 -7.07
N VAL A 487 13.82 -77.47 -7.68
CA VAL A 487 15.04 -77.82 -8.44
C VAL A 487 16.13 -78.38 -7.51
N GLN A 488 16.24 -77.89 -6.28
CA GLN A 488 17.17 -78.43 -5.27
C GLN A 488 16.78 -79.85 -4.82
N GLN A 489 15.49 -80.14 -4.65
CA GLN A 489 15.01 -81.50 -4.36
C GLN A 489 15.25 -82.46 -5.54
N GLU A 490 14.90 -82.05 -6.76
CA GLU A 490 15.14 -82.85 -7.97
C GLU A 490 16.63 -83.17 -8.17
N LEU A 491 17.53 -82.19 -7.91
CA LEU A 491 18.97 -82.42 -7.94
C LEU A 491 19.40 -83.52 -6.95
N PHE A 492 18.91 -83.49 -5.71
CA PHE A 492 19.24 -84.51 -4.69
C PHE A 492 18.73 -85.91 -5.08
N ASP A 493 17.49 -86.01 -5.56
CA ASP A 493 16.94 -87.29 -6.01
C ASP A 493 17.62 -87.80 -7.29
N LEU A 494 18.07 -86.92 -8.18
CA LEU A 494 18.83 -87.28 -9.37
C LEU A 494 20.28 -87.69 -9.04
N GLU A 495 20.93 -87.04 -8.08
CA GLU A 495 22.25 -87.44 -7.55
C GLU A 495 22.22 -88.83 -6.92
N LYS A 496 21.14 -89.15 -6.20
CA LYS A 496 20.87 -90.51 -5.69
C LYS A 496 20.69 -91.52 -6.84
N HIS A 497 19.99 -91.16 -7.92
CA HIS A 497 19.85 -92.02 -9.10
C HIS A 497 21.17 -92.21 -9.86
N LEU A 498 22.01 -91.19 -9.98
CA LEU A 498 23.36 -91.29 -10.55
C LEU A 498 24.21 -92.34 -9.79
N PHE A 499 24.22 -92.26 -8.46
CA PHE A 499 24.91 -93.25 -7.62
C PHE A 499 24.36 -94.67 -7.83
N LEU A 500 23.03 -94.84 -7.92
CA LEU A 500 22.41 -96.14 -8.16
C LEU A 500 22.72 -96.71 -9.56
N LEU A 501 22.80 -95.87 -10.60
CA LEU A 501 23.20 -96.28 -11.95
C LEU A 501 24.68 -96.70 -12.00
N GLN A 502 25.58 -95.90 -11.43
CA GLN A 502 27.01 -96.23 -11.30
C GLN A 502 27.20 -97.54 -10.51
N LYS A 503 26.43 -97.74 -9.43
CA LYS A 503 26.45 -98.98 -8.65
C LYS A 503 25.91 -100.18 -9.45
N ALA A 504 24.81 -100.02 -10.19
CA ALA A 504 24.27 -101.08 -11.04
C ALA A 504 25.27 -101.53 -12.12
N ILE A 505 26.00 -100.60 -12.73
CA ILE A 505 27.10 -100.89 -13.68
C ILE A 505 28.22 -101.67 -12.97
N GLN A 506 28.68 -101.20 -11.80
CA GLN A 506 29.70 -101.89 -11.01
C GLN A 506 29.28 -103.34 -10.67
N ASP A 507 28.02 -103.56 -10.30
CA ASP A 507 27.50 -104.87 -9.91
C ASP A 507 27.32 -105.85 -11.08
N LYS A 508 27.34 -105.38 -12.34
CA LYS A 508 27.43 -106.27 -13.52
C LYS A 508 28.86 -106.70 -13.86
N SER A 509 29.89 -106.01 -13.34
CA SER A 509 31.29 -106.33 -13.67
C SER A 509 31.72 -107.74 -13.24
N MET A 510 31.27 -108.21 -12.07
CA MET A 510 31.63 -109.55 -11.58
C MET A 510 30.90 -110.68 -12.32
N PRO A 511 29.58 -110.63 -12.57
CA PRO A 511 28.90 -111.57 -13.47
C PRO A 511 29.52 -111.61 -14.87
N LEU A 512 29.79 -110.45 -15.49
CA LEU A 512 30.40 -110.37 -16.82
C LEU A 512 31.77 -111.04 -16.84
N LYS A 513 32.62 -110.75 -15.85
CA LYS A 513 33.94 -111.38 -15.70
C LYS A 513 33.85 -112.89 -15.52
N VAL A 514 32.89 -113.39 -14.73
CA VAL A 514 32.66 -114.84 -14.55
C VAL A 514 32.24 -115.50 -15.87
N ALA A 515 31.32 -114.91 -16.63
CA ALA A 515 30.90 -115.42 -17.92
C ALA A 515 32.04 -115.41 -18.95
N GLN A 516 32.82 -114.32 -19.02
CA GLN A 516 33.99 -114.21 -19.89
C GLN A 516 35.10 -115.22 -19.52
N THR A 517 35.46 -115.36 -18.25
CA THR A 517 36.47 -116.35 -17.81
C THR A 517 36.01 -117.79 -18.03
N ARG A 518 34.71 -118.10 -17.89
CA ARG A 518 34.16 -119.42 -18.27
C ARG A 518 34.27 -119.69 -19.78
N LEU A 519 34.05 -118.66 -20.61
CA LEU A 519 34.10 -118.76 -22.05
C LEU A 519 35.56 -118.94 -22.55
N GLU A 520 36.50 -118.22 -21.94
CA GLU A 520 37.95 -118.31 -22.19
C GLU A 520 38.52 -119.66 -21.73
N ALA A 521 38.19 -120.12 -20.52
CA ALA A 521 38.63 -121.44 -20.04
C ALA A 521 38.16 -122.59 -20.96
N ARG A 522 37.00 -122.42 -21.61
CA ARG A 522 36.45 -123.37 -22.59
C ARG A 522 37.04 -123.27 -24.00
N SER A 523 37.86 -122.27 -24.32
CA SER A 523 38.60 -122.21 -25.59
C SER A 523 39.85 -123.07 -25.61
N HIS A 524 40.39 -123.45 -24.44
CA HIS A 524 41.57 -124.32 -24.30
C HIS A 524 41.24 -125.83 -24.35
N ARG A 525 40.08 -126.22 -24.89
CA ARG A 525 39.72 -127.64 -25.08
C ARG A 525 40.44 -128.18 -26.32
N GLU A 526 40.98 -129.39 -26.22
CA GLU A 526 41.75 -130.02 -27.31
C GLU A 526 40.90 -130.98 -28.17
N GLY A 527 41.28 -131.12 -29.44
CA GLY A 527 40.69 -132.10 -30.35
C GLY A 527 39.19 -131.94 -30.58
N LEU A 528 38.46 -133.05 -30.59
CA LEU A 528 37.00 -133.08 -30.84
C LEU A 528 36.18 -132.46 -29.70
N GLU A 529 36.76 -132.32 -28.51
CA GLU A 529 36.10 -131.70 -27.35
C GLU A 529 36.05 -130.17 -27.44
N LEU A 530 36.69 -129.55 -28.44
CA LEU A 530 36.52 -128.12 -28.78
C LEU A 530 35.19 -127.87 -29.51
N CYS A 531 34.11 -128.45 -29.01
CA CYS A 531 32.78 -128.42 -29.62
C CYS A 531 32.00 -127.13 -29.27
N LYS A 532 31.18 -126.65 -30.22
CA LYS A 532 30.15 -125.63 -30.00
C LYS A 532 28.87 -126.30 -29.49
N ASP A 533 28.89 -126.69 -28.22
CA ASP A 533 27.73 -127.22 -27.51
C ASP A 533 26.80 -126.10 -27.01
N HIS A 534 25.62 -126.47 -26.50
CA HIS A 534 24.67 -125.51 -25.94
C HIS A 534 25.21 -124.74 -24.72
N ALA A 535 26.18 -125.30 -23.99
CA ALA A 535 26.85 -124.59 -22.90
C ALA A 535 27.73 -123.45 -23.42
N GLN A 536 28.47 -123.67 -24.51
CA GLN A 536 29.22 -122.62 -25.21
C GLN A 536 28.27 -121.54 -25.75
N GLU A 537 27.16 -121.93 -26.38
CA GLU A 537 26.17 -121.00 -26.92
C GLU A 537 25.52 -120.15 -25.81
N ARG A 538 25.14 -120.76 -24.69
CA ARG A 538 24.58 -120.04 -23.54
C ARG A 538 25.57 -119.10 -22.86
N LEU A 539 26.86 -119.43 -22.81
CA LEU A 539 27.91 -118.54 -22.29
C LEU A 539 28.19 -117.35 -23.21
N VAL A 540 28.21 -117.57 -24.54
CA VAL A 540 28.30 -116.47 -25.51
C VAL A 540 27.10 -115.52 -25.36
N GLN A 541 25.89 -116.08 -25.25
CA GLN A 541 24.68 -115.30 -25.00
C GLN A 541 24.75 -114.56 -23.65
N GLU A 542 25.17 -115.21 -22.56
CA GLU A 542 25.30 -114.57 -21.23
C GLU A 542 26.24 -113.34 -21.27
N VAL A 543 27.38 -113.44 -21.97
CA VAL A 543 28.30 -112.30 -22.17
C VAL A 543 27.64 -111.19 -22.99
N GLN A 544 26.90 -111.52 -24.05
CA GLN A 544 26.20 -110.53 -24.90
C GLN A 544 25.05 -109.84 -24.16
N ASP A 545 24.21 -110.60 -23.46
CA ASP A 545 23.06 -110.12 -22.68
C ASP A 545 23.54 -109.16 -21.56
N ILE A 546 24.62 -109.52 -20.85
CA ILE A 546 25.20 -108.68 -19.79
C ILE A 546 25.88 -107.44 -20.37
N GLN A 547 26.65 -107.56 -21.47
CA GLN A 547 27.29 -106.41 -22.10
C GLN A 547 26.24 -105.40 -22.61
N GLY A 548 25.22 -105.85 -23.34
CA GLY A 548 24.13 -104.97 -23.78
C GLY A 548 23.37 -104.31 -22.63
N THR A 549 23.21 -105.02 -21.50
CA THR A 549 22.67 -104.43 -20.26
C THR A 549 23.57 -103.32 -19.70
N VAL A 550 24.89 -103.54 -19.71
CA VAL A 550 25.90 -102.55 -19.27
C VAL A 550 25.93 -101.34 -20.19
N ASP A 551 25.81 -101.52 -21.50
CA ASP A 551 25.81 -100.45 -22.50
C ASP A 551 24.56 -99.56 -22.35
N VAL A 552 23.38 -100.18 -22.15
CA VAL A 552 22.12 -99.46 -21.85
C VAL A 552 22.21 -98.68 -20.53
N LEU A 553 22.86 -99.25 -19.50
CA LEU A 553 23.07 -98.53 -18.23
C LEU A 553 24.03 -97.34 -18.40
N HIS A 554 25.10 -97.45 -19.20
CA HIS A 554 25.98 -96.32 -19.50
C HIS A 554 25.27 -95.22 -20.29
N HIS A 555 24.46 -95.58 -21.29
CA HIS A 555 23.63 -94.60 -22.01
C HIS A 555 22.69 -93.86 -21.04
N LYS A 556 22.05 -94.60 -20.11
CA LYS A 556 21.13 -93.98 -19.15
C LYS A 556 21.85 -93.12 -18.11
N LEU A 557 23.07 -93.49 -17.72
CA LEU A 557 23.93 -92.65 -16.89
C LEU A 557 24.23 -91.33 -17.61
N GLN A 558 24.66 -91.37 -18.87
CA GLN A 558 24.97 -90.17 -19.66
C GLN A 558 23.76 -89.22 -19.84
N GLU A 559 22.56 -89.76 -20.09
CA GLU A 559 21.31 -88.95 -20.11
C GLU A 559 21.06 -88.25 -18.76
N THR A 560 21.33 -88.95 -17.66
CA THR A 560 21.06 -88.49 -16.30
C THR A 560 22.09 -87.44 -15.87
N GLU A 561 23.36 -87.61 -16.24
CA GLU A 561 24.44 -86.62 -16.06
C GLU A 561 24.15 -85.34 -16.86
N ALA A 562 23.73 -85.46 -18.13
CA ALA A 562 23.32 -84.32 -18.94
C ALA A 562 22.12 -83.56 -18.33
N THR A 563 21.16 -84.30 -17.76
CA THR A 563 20.00 -83.73 -17.06
C THR A 563 20.42 -83.00 -15.78
N HIS A 564 21.31 -83.60 -14.97
CA HIS A 564 21.87 -82.99 -13.77
C HIS A 564 22.59 -81.67 -14.06
N GLN A 565 23.43 -81.64 -15.10
CA GLN A 565 24.10 -80.40 -15.54
C GLN A 565 23.13 -79.31 -15.99
N ASN A 566 21.96 -79.66 -16.53
CA ASN A 566 20.94 -78.68 -16.91
C ASN A 566 20.12 -78.19 -15.69
N LEU A 567 19.86 -79.05 -14.71
CA LEU A 567 19.30 -78.64 -13.41
C LEU A 567 20.24 -77.71 -12.63
N LEU A 568 21.56 -77.98 -12.62
CA LEU A 568 22.56 -77.10 -12.01
C LEU A 568 22.55 -75.70 -12.63
N LYS A 569 22.55 -75.59 -13.96
CA LYS A 569 22.42 -74.29 -14.67
C LYS A 569 21.12 -73.58 -14.28
N THR A 570 20.01 -74.32 -14.22
CA THR A 570 18.68 -73.80 -13.84
C THR A 570 18.68 -73.29 -12.39
N ARG A 571 19.32 -74.00 -11.46
CA ARG A 571 19.49 -73.59 -10.06
C ARG A 571 20.25 -72.26 -9.96
N CYS A 572 21.40 -72.15 -10.63
CA CYS A 572 22.19 -70.91 -10.65
C CYS A 572 21.42 -69.72 -11.26
N ALA A 573 20.62 -69.95 -12.31
CA ALA A 573 19.77 -68.91 -12.89
C ALA A 573 18.68 -68.43 -11.90
N LEU A 574 18.00 -69.35 -11.22
CA LEU A 574 17.00 -69.04 -10.19
C LEU A 574 17.62 -68.34 -8.95
N GLU A 575 18.84 -68.70 -8.55
CA GLU A 575 19.58 -68.05 -7.47
C GLU A 575 19.94 -66.58 -7.79
N VAL A 576 20.32 -66.28 -9.04
CA VAL A 576 20.57 -64.91 -9.52
C VAL A 576 19.27 -64.12 -9.64
N ASP A 577 18.22 -64.71 -10.21
CA ASP A 577 16.92 -64.05 -10.34
C ASP A 577 16.28 -63.72 -8.98
N LEU A 578 16.38 -64.64 -8.01
CA LEU A 578 15.96 -64.42 -6.63
C LEU A 578 16.72 -63.25 -5.98
N ARG A 579 18.04 -63.14 -6.22
CA ARG A 579 18.87 -62.03 -5.72
C ARG A 579 18.43 -60.69 -6.31
N ASN A 580 18.16 -60.63 -7.61
CA ASN A 580 17.68 -59.43 -8.29
C ASN A 580 16.31 -58.98 -7.75
N LYS A 581 15.37 -59.91 -7.58
CA LYS A 581 14.03 -59.65 -7.01
C LYS A 581 14.09 -59.18 -5.56
N VAL A 582 14.96 -59.76 -4.73
CA VAL A 582 15.19 -59.29 -3.35
C VAL A 582 15.77 -57.88 -3.33
N ASN A 583 16.74 -57.57 -4.21
CA ASN A 583 17.31 -56.22 -4.33
C ASN A 583 16.27 -55.18 -4.80
N ALA A 584 15.49 -55.49 -5.83
CA ALA A 584 14.45 -54.59 -6.34
C ALA A 584 13.33 -54.33 -5.31
N LEU A 585 12.94 -55.37 -4.55
CA LEU A 585 11.96 -55.24 -3.46
C LEU A 585 12.49 -54.37 -2.29
N PHE A 586 13.78 -54.52 -1.95
CA PHE A 586 14.46 -53.70 -0.95
C PHE A 586 14.55 -52.22 -1.38
N ILE A 587 14.82 -51.94 -2.67
CA ILE A 587 14.81 -50.58 -3.21
C ILE A 587 13.43 -49.94 -3.06
N ASP A 588 12.36 -50.60 -3.49
CA ASP A 588 11.01 -50.00 -3.40
C ASP A 588 10.55 -49.81 -1.94
N ARG A 589 10.81 -50.77 -1.04
CA ARG A 589 10.37 -50.67 0.37
C ARG A 589 11.26 -49.77 1.22
N GLU A 590 12.55 -50.10 1.29
CA GLU A 590 13.46 -49.57 2.31
C GLU A 590 14.17 -48.29 1.87
N LYS A 591 14.19 -47.99 0.56
CA LYS A 591 14.70 -46.73 0.01
C LYS A 591 13.55 -45.80 -0.36
N CYS A 592 12.75 -46.15 -1.38
CA CYS A 592 11.72 -45.26 -1.90
C CYS A 592 10.59 -45.01 -0.89
N MET A 593 9.92 -46.06 -0.41
CA MET A 593 8.78 -45.89 0.50
C MET A 593 9.18 -45.44 1.90
N SER A 594 10.39 -45.73 2.38
CA SER A 594 10.92 -45.13 3.63
C SER A 594 11.06 -43.61 3.52
N LEU A 595 11.64 -43.09 2.43
CA LEU A 595 11.71 -41.64 2.19
C LEU A 595 10.30 -41.02 2.14
N ARG A 596 9.39 -41.61 1.35
CA ARG A 596 8.01 -41.12 1.23
C ARG A 596 7.22 -41.18 2.54
N ARG A 597 7.41 -42.22 3.37
CA ARG A 597 6.77 -42.32 4.71
C ARG A 597 7.32 -41.31 5.72
N SER A 598 8.57 -40.87 5.57
CA SER A 598 9.16 -39.85 6.45
C SER A 598 8.60 -38.43 6.24
N PHE A 599 7.92 -38.18 5.10
CA PHE A 599 7.46 -36.84 4.72
C PHE A 599 5.92 -36.71 4.75
N PRO A 600 5.34 -35.99 5.73
CA PRO A 600 3.89 -35.88 5.90
C PRO A 600 3.27 -34.81 4.98
N VAL A 601 3.11 -35.12 3.69
CA VAL A 601 2.49 -34.25 2.67
C VAL A 601 1.17 -33.61 3.14
N SER A 602 0.32 -34.40 3.83
CA SER A 602 -0.98 -33.97 4.34
C SER A 602 -0.94 -32.83 5.36
N ASN A 603 0.23 -32.56 5.96
CA ASN A 603 0.40 -31.64 7.08
C ASN A 603 1.15 -30.36 6.66
N LEU A 604 1.96 -30.43 5.60
CA LEU A 604 2.71 -29.29 5.07
C LEU A 604 1.93 -28.55 3.97
N ILE A 605 1.23 -29.30 3.11
CA ILE A 605 0.45 -28.76 1.99
C ILE A 605 -1.01 -28.50 2.41
N ARG A 606 -1.17 -27.72 3.49
CA ARG A 606 -2.43 -27.11 3.94
C ARG A 606 -2.14 -25.63 4.26
N TYR A 607 -2.97 -24.74 3.72
CA TYR A 607 -2.81 -23.29 3.79
C TYR A 607 -4.17 -22.65 4.06
#